data_AF-A0AAW8KR02-F1
#
_entry.id   AF-A0AAW8KR02-F1
#
_cell.length_a   1.000
_cell.length_b   1.000
_cell.length_c   1.000
_cell.angle_alpha   90.00
_cell.angle_beta   90.00
_cell.angle_gamma   90.00
#
_symmetry.space_group_name_H-M   'P 1'
#
loop_
_entity.id
_entity.type
_entity.pdbx_description
1 polymer ?
#
loop_
_entity_poly.entity_id
_entity_poly.type
_entity_poly.pdbx_seq_one_letter_code
_entity_poly.pdbx_strand_id
1 'polypeptide(L)'
;MLGGHRSIMGLFADVVIEENHSDELVITEHPVEKGSPISDHCYKAPPEVTMKIGWSESAGRMNGLIGNTFIGSDLSLLGIYQGLQALQGQRLVISTGKRLYTDMLIKSL
;
A
#
# COMPACT_ATOMS: atom_id res chain seq x y z
N MET A 1 2.77 3.56 22.01
CA MET A 1 3.32 2.77 20.88
C MET A 1 2.99 3.54 19.60
N LEU A 2 3.85 4.48 19.20
CA LEU A 2 3.64 5.40 18.09
C LEU A 2 4.18 4.78 16.80
N GLY A 3 3.29 4.52 15.84
CA GLY A 3 3.53 4.34 14.39
C GLY A 3 4.59 3.33 13.97
N GLY A 4 4.18 2.13 13.55
CA GLY A 4 5.05 1.25 12.77
C GLY A 4 5.60 1.98 11.52
N HIS A 5 6.81 1.61 11.09
CA HIS A 5 7.41 2.20 9.89
C HIS A 5 6.49 1.95 8.68
N ARG A 6 6.21 3.01 7.93
CA ARG A 6 5.44 2.92 6.68
C ARG A 6 6.38 2.49 5.57
N SER A 7 6.00 1.44 4.84
CA SER A 7 6.86 0.90 3.80
C SER A 7 6.06 0.23 2.69
N ILE A 8 6.63 0.30 1.49
CA ILE A 8 6.15 -0.40 0.30
C ILE A 8 7.19 -1.46 -0.01
N MET A 9 6.96 -2.71 0.41
CA MET A 9 7.93 -3.80 0.22
C MET A 9 9.35 -3.46 0.72
N GLY A 10 9.44 -2.76 1.85
CA GLY A 10 10.72 -2.29 2.42
C GLY A 10 11.27 -1.00 1.83
N LEU A 11 10.63 -0.40 0.81
CA LEU A 11 10.91 0.97 0.38
C LEU A 11 10.26 1.94 1.36
N PHE A 12 11.07 2.81 1.98
CA PHE A 12 10.62 3.81 2.94
C PHE A 12 10.53 5.19 2.29
N ALA A 13 9.39 5.85 2.44
CA ALA A 13 9.22 7.26 2.06
C ALA A 13 9.78 8.19 3.13
N ASP A 14 10.32 9.34 2.71
CA ASP A 14 10.80 10.37 3.64
C ASP A 14 9.63 11.09 4.32
N VAL A 15 8.53 11.28 3.58
CA VAL A 15 7.31 11.90 4.09
C VAL A 15 6.07 11.19 3.57
N VAL A 16 5.07 11.07 4.45
CA VAL A 16 3.71 10.64 4.10
C VAL A 16 2.79 11.82 4.37
N ILE A 17 2.23 12.38 3.31
CA ILE A 17 1.35 13.55 3.35
C ILE A 17 -0.08 13.11 3.60
N GLU A 18 -0.50 12.03 2.95
CA GLU A 18 -1.87 11.53 3.01
C GLU A 18 -1.91 10.01 2.90
N GLU A 19 -2.82 9.38 3.64
CA GLU A 19 -3.03 7.93 3.70
C GLU A 19 -4.54 7.67 3.82
N ASN A 20 -5.19 7.35 2.70
CA ASN A 20 -6.63 7.09 2.62
C ASN A 20 -6.88 5.59 2.45
N HIS A 21 -7.74 5.03 3.32
CA HIS A 21 -8.09 3.62 3.32
C HIS A 21 -9.55 3.44 2.97
N SER A 22 -9.84 2.46 2.12
CA SER A 22 -11.20 2.03 1.82
C SER A 22 -11.38 0.56 2.19
N ASP A 23 -12.45 0.28 2.92
CA ASP A 23 -12.90 -1.06 3.30
C ASP A 23 -14.39 -1.16 3.02
N GLU A 24 -14.78 -2.14 2.22
CA GLU A 24 -16.17 -2.33 1.81
C GLU A 24 -16.63 -3.77 2.09
N LEU A 25 -17.81 -3.90 2.67
CA LEU A 25 -18.52 -5.16 2.81
C LEU A 25 -19.66 -5.16 1.80
N VAL A 26 -19.60 -6.07 0.83
CA VAL A 26 -20.62 -6.21 -0.21
C VAL A 26 -21.70 -7.17 0.32
N ILE A 27 -22.93 -6.67 0.41
CA ILE A 27 -24.13 -7.43 0.77
C ILE A 27 -24.79 -7.90 -0.53
N THR A 28 -25.02 -9.20 -0.71
CA THR A 28 -25.48 -9.73 -1.99
C THR A 28 -26.99 -9.57 -2.14
N GLU A 29 -27.47 -8.98 -3.23
CA GLU A 29 -28.88 -8.59 -3.37
C GLU A 29 -29.84 -9.71 -3.80
N HIS A 30 -29.38 -10.95 -3.98
CA HIS A 30 -30.24 -12.05 -4.43
C HIS A 30 -30.94 -12.76 -3.26
N PRO A 31 -32.27 -12.59 -3.07
CA PRO A 31 -33.03 -13.34 -2.08
C PRO A 31 -33.20 -14.79 -2.57
N VAL A 32 -32.76 -15.75 -1.77
CA VAL A 32 -32.85 -17.18 -2.11
C VAL A 32 -34.15 -17.84 -1.60
N GLU A 33 -34.98 -17.11 -0.85
CA GLU A 33 -36.24 -17.62 -0.31
C GLU A 33 -37.46 -16.84 -0.82
N LYS A 34 -38.57 -17.54 -1.08
CA LYS A 34 -39.85 -16.91 -1.43
C LYS A 34 -40.42 -16.19 -0.21
N GLY A 35 -40.14 -14.90 -0.10
CA GLY A 35 -40.72 -13.98 0.87
C GLY A 35 -39.67 -13.05 1.48
N SER A 36 -39.99 -11.75 1.53
CA SER A 36 -39.17 -10.61 1.98
C SER A 36 -37.77 -10.50 1.34
N PRO A 37 -37.37 -9.35 0.77
CA PRO A 37 -36.02 -9.15 0.23
C PRO A 37 -35.00 -9.05 1.38
N ILE A 38 -34.63 -10.19 1.95
CA ILE A 38 -33.58 -10.30 2.96
C ILE A 38 -32.36 -10.87 2.26
N SER A 39 -31.26 -10.13 2.29
CA SER A 39 -29.95 -10.63 1.90
C SER A 39 -29.34 -11.42 3.06
N ASP A 40 -28.99 -12.68 2.80
CA ASP A 40 -28.42 -13.61 3.78
C ASP A 40 -26.90 -13.81 3.62
N HIS A 41 -26.30 -13.26 2.55
CA HIS A 41 -24.88 -13.42 2.25
C HIS A 41 -24.15 -12.07 2.07
N CYS A 42 -22.90 -12.04 2.54
CA CYS A 42 -21.99 -10.92 2.31
C CYS A 42 -20.54 -11.40 2.16
N TYR A 43 -19.71 -10.61 1.48
CA TYR A 43 -18.27 -10.82 1.41
C TYR A 43 -17.53 -9.48 1.49
N LYS A 44 -16.26 -9.51 1.90
CA LYS A 44 -15.42 -8.30 1.96
C LYS A 44 -14.78 -8.05 0.60
N ALA A 45 -14.92 -6.84 0.08
CA ALA A 45 -14.15 -6.41 -1.08
C ALA A 45 -12.65 -6.34 -0.72
N PRO A 46 -11.74 -6.50 -1.69
CA PRO A 46 -10.32 -6.27 -1.46
C PRO A 46 -10.09 -4.86 -0.91
N PRO A 47 -9.36 -4.70 0.19
CA PRO A 47 -9.17 -3.40 0.81
C PRO A 47 -8.26 -2.53 -0.07
N GLU A 48 -8.57 -1.25 -0.20
CA GLU A 48 -7.78 -0.31 -0.99
C GLU A 48 -7.05 0.70 -0.09
N VAL A 49 -5.90 1.19 -0.57
CA VAL A 49 -5.17 2.30 0.04
C VAL A 49 -4.59 3.19 -1.03
N THR A 50 -4.83 4.49 -0.89
CA THR A 50 -4.22 5.53 -1.72
C THR A 50 -3.35 6.39 -0.83
N MET A 51 -2.09 6.57 -1.21
CA MET A 51 -1.11 7.31 -0.41
C MET A 51 -0.49 8.43 -1.24
N LYS A 52 -0.35 9.60 -0.63
CA LYS A 52 0.47 10.70 -1.14
C LYS A 52 1.75 10.76 -0.34
N ILE A 53 2.85 10.32 -0.95
CA ILE A 53 4.15 10.12 -0.30
C ILE A 53 5.25 10.80 -1.10
N GLY A 54 6.35 11.15 -0.43
CA GLY A 54 7.44 11.89 -1.04
C GLY A 54 8.81 11.35 -0.63
N TRP A 55 9.75 11.52 -1.55
CA TRP A 55 11.18 11.26 -1.36
C TRP A 55 11.98 12.51 -1.71
N SER A 56 13.14 12.65 -1.09
CA SER A 56 14.12 13.69 -1.34
C SER A 56 15.47 13.06 -1.67
N GLU A 57 16.12 13.53 -2.74
CA GLU A 57 17.47 13.07 -3.12
C GLU A 57 18.51 13.33 -2.02
N SER A 58 18.32 14.39 -1.24
CA SER A 58 19.19 14.72 -0.12
C SER A 58 19.03 13.79 1.08
N ALA A 59 17.84 13.21 1.27
CA ALA A 59 17.55 12.25 2.34
C ALA A 59 17.96 10.82 1.93
N GLY A 60 17.84 10.48 0.64
CA GLY A 60 18.28 9.20 0.07
C GLY A 60 19.77 8.91 0.29
N ARG A 61 20.65 9.92 0.24
CA ARG A 61 22.09 9.74 0.54
C ARG A 61 22.38 9.33 1.99
N MET A 62 21.49 9.65 2.93
CA MET A 62 21.63 9.27 4.34
C MET A 62 21.10 7.85 4.59
N ASN A 63 20.04 7.43 3.89
CA ASN A 63 19.45 6.10 4.04
C ASN A 63 20.32 4.97 3.45
N GLY A 64 21.14 5.29 2.43
CA GLY A 64 22.13 4.37 1.85
C GLY A 64 23.33 4.05 2.75
N LEU A 65 23.56 4.79 3.84
CA LEU A 65 24.66 4.54 4.79
C LEU A 65 24.27 3.61 5.96
N ILE A 66 22.96 3.44 6.21
CA ILE A 66 22.42 2.74 7.39
C ILE A 66 21.55 1.52 7.07
N GLY A 67 21.10 1.34 5.83
CA GLY A 67 20.24 0.22 5.46
C GLY A 67 20.71 -0.47 4.20
N ASN A 68 20.94 -1.79 4.31
CA ASN A 68 21.26 -2.74 3.24
C ASN A 68 20.08 -2.87 2.25
N THR A 69 19.66 -1.76 1.65
CA THR A 69 18.54 -1.69 0.71
C THR A 69 19.02 -2.20 -0.63
N PHE A 70 18.30 -3.18 -1.19
CA PHE A 70 18.56 -3.87 -2.45
C PHE A 70 18.58 -2.96 -3.71
N ILE A 71 18.59 -1.64 -3.54
CA ILE A 71 18.57 -0.64 -4.61
C ILE A 71 19.88 0.15 -4.47
N GLY A 72 20.84 -0.14 -5.36
CA GLY A 72 22.23 0.29 -5.26
C GLY A 72 22.41 1.80 -5.11
N SER A 73 23.35 2.16 -4.23
CA SER A 73 24.14 3.39 -4.00
C SER A 73 23.73 4.80 -4.47
N ASP A 74 22.77 4.98 -5.37
CA ASP A 74 22.19 6.27 -5.75
C ASP A 74 20.66 6.17 -5.75
N LEU A 75 20.04 6.42 -4.59
CA LEU A 75 18.59 6.59 -4.43
C LEU A 75 18.12 7.92 -5.08
N SER A 76 18.31 8.05 -6.39
CA SER A 76 17.75 9.12 -7.19
C SER A 76 16.22 8.99 -7.27
N LEU A 77 15.51 10.09 -7.46
CA LEU A 77 14.05 10.05 -7.64
C LEU A 77 13.65 9.18 -8.84
N LEU A 78 14.49 9.16 -9.87
CA LEU A 78 14.30 8.30 -11.04
C LEU A 78 14.38 6.81 -10.67
N GLY A 79 15.37 6.41 -9.89
CA GLY A 79 15.53 5.02 -9.45
C GLY A 79 14.36 4.55 -8.57
N ILE A 80 13.84 5.44 -7.71
CA ILE A 80 12.66 5.17 -6.88
C ILE A 80 11.42 4.96 -7.75
N TYR A 81 11.18 5.86 -8.71
CA TYR A 81 10.06 5.75 -9.63
C TYR A 81 10.12 4.45 -10.47
N GLN A 82 11.30 4.13 -11.01
CA GLN A 82 11.54 2.87 -11.74
C GLN A 82 11.36 1.64 -10.84
N GLY A 83 11.80 1.71 -9.58
CA GLY A 83 11.56 0.65 -8.60
C GLY A 83 10.08 0.44 -8.33
N LEU A 84 9.31 1.51 -8.13
CA LEU A 84 7.85 1.44 -7.97
C LEU A 84 7.16 0.86 -9.22
N GLN A 85 7.63 1.22 -10.42
CA GLN A 85 7.15 0.61 -11.66
C GLN A 85 7.47 -0.89 -11.73
N ALA A 86 8.67 -1.30 -11.34
CA ALA A 86 9.07 -2.71 -11.31
C ALA A 86 8.25 -3.54 -10.31
N LEU A 87 7.77 -2.91 -9.22
CA LEU A 87 6.87 -3.52 -8.24
C LEU A 87 5.42 -3.62 -8.73
N GLN A 88 5.01 -2.91 -9.80
CA GLN A 88 3.68 -3.10 -10.39
C GLN A 88 3.52 -4.54 -10.87
N GLY A 89 2.38 -5.16 -10.56
CA GLY A 89 2.09 -6.56 -10.90
C GLY A 89 2.73 -7.61 -9.99
N GLN A 90 3.59 -7.22 -9.05
CA GLN A 90 4.11 -8.12 -8.01
C GLN A 90 3.24 -8.03 -6.76
N ARG A 91 3.12 -9.15 -6.03
CA ARG A 91 2.41 -9.19 -4.75
C ARG A 91 3.25 -8.51 -3.67
N LEU A 92 2.71 -7.45 -3.08
CA LEU A 92 3.43 -6.58 -2.15
C LEU A 92 2.92 -6.71 -0.73
N VAL A 93 3.83 -6.43 0.21
CA VAL A 93 3.50 -6.16 1.61
C VAL A 93 3.61 -4.66 1.85
N ILE A 94 2.51 -4.04 2.29
CA ILE A 94 2.43 -2.59 2.54
C ILE A 94 2.17 -2.37 4.03
N SER A 95 3.11 -1.72 4.70
CA SER A 95 2.93 -1.29 6.09
C SER A 95 2.47 0.16 6.11
N THR A 96 1.35 0.44 6.78
CA THR A 96 0.81 1.80 6.91
C THR A 96 0.67 2.20 8.38
N GLY A 97 0.23 3.44 8.65
CA GLY A 97 -0.03 3.88 10.01
C GLY A 97 -1.20 3.15 10.69
N LYS A 98 -2.13 2.58 9.92
CA LYS A 98 -3.33 1.92 10.44
C LYS A 98 -3.26 0.39 10.45
N ARG A 99 -2.66 -0.22 9.41
CA ARG A 99 -2.61 -1.68 9.28
C ARG A 99 -1.46 -2.16 8.40
N LEU A 100 -1.14 -3.43 8.54
CA LEU A 100 -0.31 -4.19 7.62
C LEU A 100 -1.20 -4.84 6.57
N TYR A 101 -0.93 -4.54 5.30
CA TYR A 101 -1.54 -5.19 4.18
C TYR A 101 -0.60 -6.27 3.64
N THR A 102 -1.09 -7.50 3.62
CA THR A 102 -0.48 -8.58 2.87
C THR A 102 -1.22 -8.69 1.54
N ASP A 103 -0.48 -8.81 0.44
CA ASP A 103 -1.02 -9.25 -0.86
C ASP A 103 -1.60 -8.15 -1.74
N MET A 104 -1.02 -6.96 -1.65
CA MET A 104 -1.43 -5.80 -2.44
C MET A 104 -0.78 -5.78 -3.82
N LEU A 105 -1.41 -5.07 -4.75
CA LEU A 105 -0.85 -4.72 -6.05
C LEU A 105 -0.88 -3.19 -6.21
N ILE A 106 0.12 -2.62 -6.90
CA ILE A 106 0.08 -1.21 -7.30
C ILE A 106 -0.81 -1.09 -8.54
N LYS A 107 -1.93 -0.37 -8.39
CA LYS A 107 -2.87 -0.07 -9.48
C LYS A 107 -2.44 1.13 -10.33
N SER A 108 -1.88 2.15 -9.69
CA SER A 108 -1.44 3.40 -10.31
C SER A 108 -0.35 4.06 -9.47
N LEU A 109 0.52 4.86 -10.11
CA LEU A 109 1.59 5.66 -9.50
C LEU A 109 1.40 7.14 -9.87
#